data_AF-A0A369UU30-F1
#
_entry.id   AF-A0A369UU30-F1
#
_cell.length_a   1.000
_cell.length_b   1.000
_cell.length_c   1.000
_cell.angle_alpha   90.00
_cell.angle_beta   90.00
_cell.angle_gamma   90.00
#
_symmetry.space_group_name_H-M   'P 1'
#
loop_
_entity.id
_entity.type
_entity.pdbx_description
1 polymer ?
#
loop_
_entity_poly.entity_id
_entity_poly.type
_entity_poly.pdbx_seq_one_letter_code
_entity_poly.pdbx_strand_id
1 'polypeptide(L)'
;MKQFSSFSHARSKILAGTALAAIIGTMTMSSAYAAAVSPQLVNQYADMCAKQSINIPSPYGEADLKGNPKLDSYCKCFAGKFAERAMATLQTGDTATFTPNSLNDSVKQENQMRNSCRQQVGLPLLKFAP
;
A
#
# COMPACT_ATOMS: atom_id res chain seq x y z
N MET A 1 59.28 -16.85 -25.42
CA MET A 1 58.49 -16.51 -26.63
C MET A 1 57.31 -17.46 -26.71
N LYS A 2 56.15 -16.91 -27.10
CA LYS A 2 54.88 -17.54 -27.54
C LYS A 2 53.94 -18.17 -26.49
N GLN A 3 52.84 -17.43 -26.27
CA GLN A 3 51.51 -17.86 -25.82
C GLN A 3 50.93 -18.99 -26.69
N PHE A 4 49.96 -19.75 -26.16
CA PHE A 4 48.64 -20.07 -26.74
C PHE A 4 47.76 -20.69 -25.62
N SER A 5 46.76 -19.96 -25.10
CA SER A 5 45.31 -20.10 -25.38
C SER A 5 44.74 -21.47 -24.94
N SER A 6 44.22 -21.63 -23.72
CA SER A 6 42.90 -21.25 -23.17
C SER A 6 41.70 -22.10 -23.63
N PHE A 7 40.90 -22.44 -22.62
CA PHE A 7 39.50 -22.90 -22.58
C PHE A 7 39.17 -24.40 -22.49
N SER A 8 39.05 -24.79 -21.21
CA SER A 8 38.29 -25.86 -20.61
C SER A 8 36.82 -26.01 -21.05
N HIS A 9 36.42 -27.29 -21.10
CA HIS A 9 35.20 -27.91 -20.57
C HIS A 9 33.81 -27.44 -21.02
N ALA A 10 33.05 -28.43 -21.52
CA ALA A 10 31.79 -28.92 -20.93
C ALA A 10 30.61 -29.03 -21.91
N ARG A 11 30.32 -30.25 -22.38
CA ARG A 11 28.99 -30.75 -22.75
C ARG A 11 29.00 -32.26 -22.53
N SER A 12 28.68 -32.77 -21.35
CA SER A 12 27.32 -33.01 -20.81
C SER A 12 26.48 -33.94 -21.69
N LYS A 13 26.23 -35.16 -21.19
CA LYS A 13 25.00 -35.97 -21.32
C LYS A 13 25.19 -37.29 -20.54
N ILE A 14 24.73 -37.34 -19.29
CA ILE A 14 23.44 -37.92 -18.84
C ILE A 14 23.45 -39.46 -18.95
N LEU A 15 23.39 -40.15 -17.80
CA LEU A 15 22.57 -41.35 -17.57
C LEU A 15 22.83 -41.94 -16.17
N ALA A 16 22.04 -41.48 -15.20
CA ALA A 16 21.65 -42.19 -13.98
C ALA A 16 20.49 -41.38 -13.41
N GLY A 17 19.24 -41.83 -13.39
CA GLY A 17 18.81 -43.14 -12.95
C GLY A 17 18.22 -42.97 -11.55
N THR A 18 16.96 -43.40 -11.42
CA THR A 18 16.14 -43.53 -10.20
C THR A 18 15.47 -42.28 -9.60
N ALA A 19 14.17 -42.26 -9.88
CA ALA A 19 13.07 -41.65 -9.14
C ALA A 19 13.23 -41.65 -7.61
N LEU A 20 12.73 -40.60 -6.95
CA LEU A 20 11.87 -40.74 -5.78
C LEU A 20 11.14 -39.43 -5.44
N ALA A 21 9.89 -39.60 -5.03
CA ALA A 21 9.06 -38.69 -4.24
C ALA A 21 8.50 -37.42 -4.91
N ALA A 22 7.27 -37.57 -5.41
CA ALA A 22 6.28 -36.52 -5.43
C ALA A 22 6.13 -35.90 -4.03
N ILE A 23 6.57 -34.66 -3.85
CA ILE A 23 6.09 -33.83 -2.75
C ILE A 23 4.87 -33.09 -3.29
N ILE A 24 3.72 -33.71 -3.07
CA ILE A 24 2.43 -33.03 -2.99
C ILE A 24 2.54 -32.09 -1.79
N GLY A 25 3.11 -30.92 -2.02
CA GLY A 25 2.93 -29.78 -1.15
C GLY A 25 1.61 -29.13 -1.53
N THR A 26 0.50 -29.70 -1.08
CA THR A 26 -0.74 -28.95 -0.97
C THR A 26 -0.41 -27.70 -0.16
N MET A 27 -0.23 -26.57 -0.83
CA MET A 27 -0.48 -25.29 -0.21
C MET A 27 -1.99 -25.27 0.04
N THR A 28 -2.40 -25.93 1.12
CA THR A 28 -3.61 -25.56 1.83
C THR A 28 -3.39 -24.09 2.20
N MET A 29 -3.91 -23.19 1.37
CA MET A 29 -4.10 -21.80 1.74
C MET A 29 -5.21 -21.78 2.80
N SER A 30 -4.89 -22.29 3.98
CA SER A 30 -5.69 -22.21 5.19
C SER A 30 -5.15 -21.03 5.99
N SER A 31 -5.67 -19.87 5.64
CA SER A 31 -5.79 -18.69 6.50
C SER A 31 -6.70 -17.75 5.70
N ALA A 32 -8.01 -17.70 5.94
CA ALA A 32 -8.55 -16.97 7.08
C ALA A 32 -7.77 -15.66 7.36
N TYR A 33 -7.39 -14.92 6.31
CA TYR A 33 -6.95 -13.54 6.45
C TYR A 33 -8.18 -12.65 6.63
N ALA A 34 -8.74 -12.63 7.83
CA ALA A 34 -9.20 -11.35 8.35
C ALA A 34 -7.93 -10.52 8.60
N ALA A 35 -7.31 -10.03 7.52
CA ALA A 35 -6.06 -9.29 7.63
C ALA A 35 -6.37 -8.00 8.40
N ALA A 36 -5.91 -7.92 9.64
CA ALA A 36 -5.76 -6.63 10.29
C ALA A 36 -4.92 -5.74 9.36
N VAL A 37 -5.31 -4.48 9.23
CA VAL A 37 -4.53 -3.48 8.47
C VAL A 37 -3.07 -3.58 8.91
N SER A 38 -2.18 -3.98 7.99
CA SER A 38 -0.77 -4.14 8.34
C SER A 38 -0.20 -2.78 8.77
N PRO A 39 0.39 -2.66 9.97
CA PRO A 39 1.03 -1.43 10.40
C PRO A 39 2.11 -0.93 9.43
N GLN A 40 2.75 -1.87 8.72
CA GLN A 40 3.73 -1.55 7.69
C GLN A 40 3.11 -0.79 6.51
N LEU A 41 1.93 -1.21 6.04
CA LEU A 41 1.23 -0.55 4.94
C LEU A 41 0.85 0.89 5.30
N VAL A 42 0.31 1.08 6.52
CA VAL A 42 -0.05 2.40 7.04
C VAL A 42 1.18 3.30 7.12
N ASN A 43 2.30 2.80 7.65
CA ASN A 43 3.52 3.58 7.77
C ASN A 43 4.11 3.96 6.40
N GLN A 44 4.08 3.06 5.41
CA GLN A 44 4.54 3.35 4.05
C GLN A 44 3.68 4.43 3.37
N TYR A 45 2.36 4.32 3.49
CA TYR A 45 1.46 5.34 2.93
C TYR A 45 1.59 6.67 3.67
N ALA A 46 1.76 6.66 4.99
CA ALA A 46 1.99 7.87 5.78
C ALA A 46 3.30 8.59 5.36
N ASP A 47 4.38 7.83 5.12
CA ASP A 47 5.65 8.38 4.65
C ASP A 47 5.52 9.00 3.23
N MET A 48 4.82 8.30 2.34
CA MET A 48 4.50 8.82 1.01
C MET A 48 3.66 10.11 1.11
N CYS A 49 2.63 10.12 1.95
CA CYS A 49 1.82 11.31 2.22
C CYS A 49 2.71 12.48 2.69
N ALA A 50 3.55 12.28 3.69
CA ALA A 50 4.38 13.36 4.25
C ALA A 50 5.37 13.94 3.22
N LYS A 51 5.88 13.11 2.30
CA LYS A 51 6.89 13.52 1.32
C LYS A 51 6.29 14.08 0.03
N GLN A 52 5.19 13.50 -0.45
CA GLN A 52 4.67 13.77 -1.79
C GLN A 52 3.47 14.72 -1.76
N SER A 53 2.57 14.58 -0.79
CA SER A 53 1.31 15.33 -0.80
C SER A 53 1.49 16.84 -0.63
N ILE A 54 2.57 17.27 0.03
CA ILE A 54 2.95 18.68 0.20
C ILE A 54 3.35 19.38 -1.10
N ASN A 55 3.55 18.63 -2.19
CA ASN A 55 3.85 19.18 -3.51
C ASN A 55 2.58 19.32 -4.38
N ILE A 56 1.42 18.89 -3.87
CA ILE A 56 0.13 18.98 -4.56
C ILE A 56 -0.66 20.15 -3.94
N PRO A 57 -1.18 21.10 -4.75
CA PRO A 57 -1.94 22.22 -4.23
C PRO A 57 -3.19 21.82 -3.45
N SER A 58 -3.51 22.59 -2.40
CA SER A 58 -4.81 22.53 -1.73
C SER A 58 -5.95 22.90 -2.71
N PRO A 59 -7.13 22.27 -2.65
CA PRO A 59 -7.57 21.30 -1.65
C PRO A 59 -7.20 19.85 -1.98
N TYR A 60 -6.57 19.56 -3.13
CA TYR A 60 -6.31 18.18 -3.58
C TYR A 60 -5.08 17.54 -2.91
N GLY A 61 -4.18 18.37 -2.40
CA GLY A 61 -3.00 17.95 -1.65
C GLY A 61 -2.84 18.70 -0.33
N GLU A 62 -1.63 18.63 0.20
CA GLU A 62 -1.27 19.12 1.54
C GLU A 62 -0.20 20.22 1.48
N ALA A 63 -0.14 20.98 0.38
CA ALA A 63 0.83 22.07 0.22
C ALA A 63 0.77 23.10 1.37
N ASP A 64 -0.41 23.31 1.98
CA ASP A 64 -0.59 24.17 3.15
C ASP A 64 0.11 23.65 4.42
N LEU A 65 0.48 22.36 4.44
CA LEU A 65 1.14 21.70 5.56
C LEU A 65 2.66 21.59 5.37
N LYS A 66 3.23 22.16 4.29
CA LYS A 66 4.67 22.12 4.05
C LYS A 66 5.45 22.75 5.20
N GLY A 67 6.33 21.96 5.84
CA GLY A 67 7.11 22.39 7.02
C GLY A 67 6.31 22.41 8.33
N ASN A 68 5.04 21.98 8.33
CA ASN A 68 4.25 21.91 9.54
C ASN A 68 4.65 20.69 10.39
N PRO A 69 4.97 20.85 11.68
CA PRO A 69 5.42 19.74 12.54
C PRO A 69 4.35 18.67 12.78
N LYS A 70 3.08 18.96 12.47
CA LYS A 70 1.96 18.02 12.62
C LYS A 70 1.71 17.18 11.37
N LEU A 71 2.44 17.40 10.28
CA LEU A 71 2.26 16.70 9.01
C LEU A 71 2.36 15.18 9.18
N ASP A 72 3.37 14.70 9.90
CA ASP A 72 3.57 13.26 10.10
C ASP A 72 2.39 12.62 10.86
N SER A 73 1.93 13.27 11.93
CA SER A 73 0.77 12.81 12.72
C SER A 73 -0.51 12.83 11.89
N TYR A 74 -0.70 13.87 11.07
CA TYR A 74 -1.80 13.96 10.14
C TYR A 74 -1.76 12.83 9.11
N CYS A 75 -0.63 12.62 8.44
CA CYS A 75 -0.46 11.58 7.42
C CYS A 75 -0.63 10.17 7.99
N LYS A 76 -0.19 9.92 9.23
CA LYS A 76 -0.46 8.65 9.93
C LYS A 76 -1.95 8.44 10.19
N CYS A 77 -2.66 9.46 10.66
CA CYS A 77 -4.12 9.38 10.85
C CYS A 77 -4.82 9.08 9.52
N PHE A 78 -4.48 9.82 8.46
CA PHE A 78 -5.13 9.68 7.16
C PHE A 78 -4.81 8.31 6.53
N ALA A 79 -3.56 7.86 6.59
CA ALA A 79 -3.14 6.53 6.14
C ALA A 79 -3.90 5.41 6.86
N GLY A 80 -4.08 5.53 8.18
CA GLY A 80 -4.83 4.55 8.98
C GLY A 80 -6.27 4.43 8.50
N LYS A 81 -6.99 5.55 8.39
CA LYS A 81 -8.38 5.57 7.91
C LYS A 81 -8.52 5.08 6.48
N PHE A 82 -7.58 5.45 5.60
CA PHE A 82 -7.58 5.00 4.21
C PHE A 82 -7.38 3.48 4.11
N ALA A 83 -6.47 2.91 4.93
CA ALA A 83 -6.22 1.48 4.94
C ALA A 83 -7.37 0.69 5.57
N GLU A 84 -8.01 1.19 6.64
CA GLU A 84 -9.24 0.63 7.19
C GLU A 84 -10.35 0.57 6.13
N ARG A 85 -10.55 1.66 5.37
CA ARG A 85 -11.50 1.73 4.25
C ARG A 85 -11.18 0.69 3.18
N ALA A 86 -9.92 0.56 2.78
CA ALA A 86 -9.49 -0.41 1.77
C ALA A 86 -9.70 -1.86 2.24
N MET A 87 -9.41 -2.16 3.51
CA MET A 87 -9.64 -3.50 4.07
C MET A 87 -11.11 -3.84 4.19
N ALA A 88 -11.96 -2.88 4.56
CA ALA A 88 -13.41 -3.09 4.59
C ALA A 88 -13.95 -3.51 3.21
N THR A 89 -13.46 -2.89 2.12
CA THR A 89 -13.82 -3.28 0.75
C THR A 89 -13.35 -4.68 0.38
N LEU A 90 -12.19 -5.13 0.87
CA LEU A 90 -11.65 -6.46 0.57
C LEU A 90 -12.31 -7.59 1.36
N GLN A 91 -12.70 -7.32 2.62
CA GLN A 91 -13.28 -8.32 3.51
C GLN A 91 -14.74 -8.66 3.17
N THR A 92 -15.46 -7.73 2.57
CA THR A 92 -16.89 -7.96 2.31
C THR A 92 -17.17 -8.87 1.12
N GLY A 93 -16.18 -9.14 0.24
CA GLY A 93 -16.30 -10.06 -0.91
C GLY A 93 -17.29 -9.61 -2.00
N ASP A 94 -18.36 -8.96 -1.59
CA ASP A 94 -19.24 -8.12 -2.36
C ASP A 94 -18.65 -6.72 -2.44
N THR A 95 -18.51 -6.23 -3.65
CA THR A 95 -18.39 -4.80 -3.97
C THR A 95 -19.60 -3.98 -3.46
N ALA A 96 -20.61 -4.61 -2.86
CA ALA A 96 -21.87 -3.99 -2.47
C ALA A 96 -21.85 -3.23 -1.11
N THR A 97 -20.86 -3.44 -0.24
CA THR A 97 -20.86 -2.82 1.11
C THR A 97 -19.99 -1.59 1.24
N PHE A 98 -19.05 -1.38 0.31
CA PHE A 98 -18.27 -0.13 0.23
C PHE A 98 -17.92 0.21 -1.23
N THR A 99 -18.91 0.16 -2.12
CA THR A 99 -18.86 0.99 -3.31
C THR A 99 -19.40 2.37 -2.92
N PRO A 100 -18.59 3.43 -2.92
CA PRO A 100 -19.19 4.75 -3.04
C PRO A 100 -20.05 4.71 -4.31
N ASN A 101 -21.37 4.92 -4.15
CA ASN A 101 -22.36 4.79 -5.23
C ASN A 101 -22.03 5.69 -6.44
N SER A 102 -21.11 6.64 -6.25
CA SER A 102 -20.51 7.48 -7.27
C SER A 102 -19.07 7.86 -6.90
N LEU A 103 -18.27 8.30 -7.88
CA LEU A 103 -16.97 8.95 -7.62
C LEU A 103 -17.10 10.13 -6.63
N ASN A 104 -18.22 10.85 -6.69
CA ASN A 104 -18.48 11.99 -5.82
C ASN A 104 -18.58 11.57 -4.34
N ASP A 105 -19.22 10.44 -4.06
CA ASP A 105 -19.30 9.91 -2.70
C ASP A 105 -17.91 9.51 -2.17
N SER A 106 -17.05 8.97 -3.03
CA SER A 106 -15.66 8.64 -2.67
C SER A 106 -14.87 9.89 -2.29
N VAL A 107 -14.99 10.94 -3.09
CA VAL A 107 -14.34 12.25 -2.85
C VAL A 107 -14.86 12.88 -1.56
N LYS A 108 -16.18 12.85 -1.33
CA LYS A 108 -16.79 13.37 -0.10
C LYS A 108 -16.28 12.63 1.14
N GLN A 109 -16.21 11.32 1.09
CA GLN A 109 -15.68 10.51 2.20
C GLN A 109 -14.19 10.80 2.44
N GLU A 110 -13.39 10.92 1.38
CA GLU A 110 -11.99 11.28 1.51
C GLU A 110 -11.80 12.66 2.15
N ASN A 111 -12.57 13.65 1.69
CA ASN A 111 -12.60 14.99 2.26
C ASN A 111 -12.97 14.98 3.75
N GLN A 112 -13.95 14.14 4.14
CA GLN A 112 -14.31 13.92 5.54
C GLN A 112 -13.16 13.28 6.34
N MET A 113 -12.49 12.26 5.80
CA MET A 113 -11.33 11.64 6.46
C MET A 113 -10.22 12.67 6.68
N ARG A 114 -9.88 13.46 5.66
CA ARG A 114 -8.84 14.50 5.75
C ARG A 114 -9.17 15.54 6.80
N ASN A 115 -10.40 16.06 6.82
CA ASN A 115 -10.81 17.03 7.84
C ASN A 115 -10.89 16.42 9.24
N SER A 116 -11.31 15.15 9.38
CA SER A 116 -11.29 14.47 10.68
C SER A 116 -9.88 14.35 11.25
N CYS A 117 -8.89 14.03 10.40
CA CYS A 117 -7.49 13.93 10.80
C CYS A 117 -6.88 15.30 11.09
N ARG A 118 -7.18 16.32 10.27
CA ARG A 118 -6.78 17.70 10.56
C ARG A 118 -7.31 18.17 11.90
N GLN A 119 -8.60 17.92 12.18
CA GLN A 119 -9.21 18.25 13.46
C GLN A 119 -8.49 17.56 14.63
N GLN A 120 -8.23 16.25 14.51
CA GLN A 120 -7.57 15.46 15.55
C GLN A 120 -6.19 16.01 15.95
N VAL A 121 -5.43 16.53 14.98
CA VAL A 121 -4.10 17.11 15.26
C VAL A 121 -4.13 18.62 15.44
N GLY A 122 -5.29 19.27 15.36
CA GLY A 122 -5.44 20.73 15.47
C GLY A 122 -4.80 21.49 14.30
N LEU A 123 -5.08 21.06 13.08
CA LEU A 123 -4.75 21.74 11.81
C LEU A 123 -5.99 22.44 11.24
N PRO A 124 -5.82 23.49 10.41
CA PRO A 124 -6.93 24.14 9.73
C PRO A 124 -7.72 23.16 8.86
N LEU A 125 -9.05 23.22 8.93
CA LEU A 125 -9.91 22.40 8.08
C LEU A 125 -9.90 22.91 6.64
N LEU A 126 -9.93 21.97 5.70
CA LEU A 126 -10.07 22.28 4.29
C LEU A 126 -11.49 22.68 3.94
N LYS A 127 -11.57 23.64 3.03
CA LYS A 127 -12.80 24.07 2.39
C LYS A 127 -12.84 23.46 1.00
N PHE A 128 -13.73 22.49 0.82
CA PHE A 128 -13.98 21.88 -0.47
C PHE A 128 -15.12 22.65 -1.14
N ALA A 129 -14.97 22.97 -2.44
CA ALA A 129 -16.09 23.50 -3.21
C ALA A 129 -17.20 22.43 -3.28
N PRO A 130 -18.49 22.83 -3.29
CA PRO A 130 -19.62 21.92 -3.38
C PRO A 130 -19.66 21.13 -4.70
#